data_AF-Q400S6-F1
#
_entry.id   AF-Q400S6-F1
#
_cell.length_a   1.000
_cell.length_b   1.000
_cell.length_c   1.000
_cell.angle_alpha   90.00
_cell.angle_beta   90.00
_cell.angle_gamma   90.00
#
_symmetry.space_group_name_H-M   'P 1'
#
loop_
_entity.id
_entity.type
_entity.pdbx_description
1 polymer ?
#
loop_
_entity_poly.entity_id
_entity_poly.type
_entity_poly.pdbx_seq_one_letter_code
_entity_poly.pdbx_strand_id
1 'polypeptide(L)' 'TSHHYVAKEASRYLGIPEEHLNLVTLHLGNGASATAVEGGKSVDTSMGLTPLEGLI' A
#
# COMPACT_ATOMS: atom_id res chain seq x y z
N THR A 1 2.97 -3.05 7.55
CA THR A 1 2.08 -4.13 8.05
C THR A 1 0.70 -4.11 7.41
N SER A 2 -0.06 -3.00 7.42
CA SER A 2 -1.38 -2.95 6.73
C SER A 2 -1.27 -2.96 5.20
N HIS A 3 -0.52 -2.02 4.60
CA HIS A 3 -0.33 -1.94 3.15
C HIS A 3 0.24 -3.23 2.53
N HIS A 4 1.23 -3.82 3.18
CA HIS A 4 1.81 -5.11 2.78
C HIS A 4 0.80 -6.25 2.76
N TYR A 5 -0.05 -6.33 3.80
CA TYR A 5 -1.07 -7.38 3.90
C TYR A 5 -2.11 -7.23 2.78
N VAL A 6 -2.64 -6.03 2.58
CA VAL A 6 -3.67 -5.81 1.54
C VAL A 6 -3.12 -5.97 0.12
N ALA A 7 -1.85 -5.64 -0.13
CA ALA A 7 -1.21 -5.91 -1.42
C ALA A 7 -1.13 -7.42 -1.72
N LYS A 8 -0.78 -8.24 -0.72
CA LYS A 8 -0.78 -9.71 -0.85
C LYS A 8 -2.15 -10.28 -1.07
N GLU A 9 -3.15 -9.83 -0.33
CA GLU A 9 -4.53 -10.26 -0.54
C GLU A 9 -5.06 -9.81 -1.91
N ALA A 10 -4.69 -8.62 -2.38
CA ALA A 10 -5.02 -8.17 -3.74
C ALA A 10 -4.37 -9.05 -4.82
N SER A 11 -3.10 -9.43 -4.66
CA SER A 11 -2.43 -10.40 -5.55
C SER A 11 -3.20 -11.71 -5.64
N ARG A 12 -3.60 -12.28 -4.49
CA ARG A 12 -4.37 -13.53 -4.42
C ARG A 12 -5.75 -13.39 -5.05
N TYR A 13 -6.44 -12.29 -4.77
CA TYR A 13 -7.79 -12.02 -5.27
C TYR A 13 -7.83 -11.81 -6.78
N LEU A 14 -6.83 -11.08 -7.31
CA LEU A 14 -6.73 -10.78 -8.74
C LEU A 14 -6.04 -11.90 -9.54
N GLY A 15 -5.40 -12.87 -8.87
CA GLY A 15 -4.62 -13.91 -9.53
C GLY A 15 -3.36 -13.41 -10.23
N ILE A 16 -2.83 -12.26 -9.79
CA ILE A 16 -1.64 -11.61 -10.36
C ILE A 16 -0.46 -11.90 -9.43
N PRO A 17 0.64 -12.51 -9.91
CA PRO A 17 1.86 -12.70 -9.10
C PRO A 17 2.38 -11.40 -8.48
N GLU A 18 2.93 -11.45 -7.26
CA GLU A 18 3.40 -10.25 -6.56
C GLU A 18 4.40 -9.45 -7.41
N GLU A 19 5.33 -10.09 -8.13
CA GLU A 19 6.30 -9.40 -9.02
C GLU A 19 5.68 -8.63 -10.19
N HIS A 20 4.41 -8.87 -10.51
CA HIS A 20 3.67 -8.18 -11.57
C HIS A 20 2.57 -7.27 -11.03
N LEU A 21 2.46 -7.14 -9.71
CA LEU A 21 1.40 -6.40 -9.06
C LEU A 21 1.77 -4.91 -8.93
N ASN A 22 1.05 -4.07 -9.66
CA ASN A 22 1.11 -2.63 -9.56
C ASN A 22 -0.23 -2.10 -9.03
N LEU A 23 -0.21 -1.42 -7.89
CA LEU A 23 -1.43 -0.88 -7.28
C LEU A 23 -1.14 0.28 -6.32
N VAL A 24 -2.18 1.02 -5.96
CA VAL A 24 -2.15 1.98 -4.85
C VAL A 24 -3.04 1.46 -3.74
N THR A 25 -2.49 1.37 -2.53
CA THR A 25 -3.24 0.97 -1.34
C THR A 25 -3.63 2.18 -0.52
N LEU A 26 -4.87 2.24 -0.04
CA LEU A 26 -5.38 3.29 0.81
C LEU A 26 -5.75 2.71 2.18
N HIS A 27 -5.05 3.12 3.23
CA HIS A 27 -5.40 2.81 4.60
C HIS A 27 -6.13 4.02 5.18
N LEU A 28 -7.39 3.86 5.54
CA LEU A 28 -8.26 4.95 6.02
C LEU A 28 -8.76 4.57 7.43
N GLY A 29 -8.12 5.13 8.45
CA GLY A 29 -8.43 4.87 9.86
C GLY A 29 -8.02 6.04 10.75
N ASN A 30 -7.74 5.77 12.04
CA ASN A 30 -7.30 6.80 12.99
C ASN A 30 -5.97 7.49 12.61
N GLY A 31 -5.23 6.92 11.68
CA GLY A 31 -4.26 7.59 10.83
C GLY A 31 -4.47 7.09 9.40
N ALA A 32 -4.30 7.95 8.40
CA ALA A 32 -4.60 7.64 7.01
C ALA A 32 -3.38 7.81 6.10
N SER A 33 -3.19 6.84 5.20
CA SER A 33 -2.05 6.82 4.27
C SER A 33 -2.37 6.15 2.95
N ALA A 34 -1.71 6.63 1.90
CA ALA A 34 -1.65 6.01 0.59
C ALA A 34 -0.25 5.43 0.37
N THR A 35 -0.15 4.24 -0.23
CA THR A 35 1.14 3.63 -0.59
C THR A 35 1.08 3.11 -2.02
N ALA A 36 2.02 3.57 -2.84
CA ALA A 36 2.23 3.08 -4.20
C ALA A 36 3.07 1.80 -4.18
N VAL A 37 2.60 0.79 -4.89
CA VAL A 37 3.25 -0.53 -5.00
C VAL A 37 3.55 -0.79 -6.47
N GLU A 38 4.81 -1.09 -6.77
CA GLU A 38 5.29 -1.50 -8.08
C GLU A 38 6.02 -2.84 -7.96
N GLY A 39 5.61 -3.83 -8.76
CA GLY A 39 6.15 -5.19 -8.71
C GLY A 39 6.10 -5.80 -7.31
N GLY A 40 5.01 -5.54 -6.58
CA GLY A 40 4.79 -6.05 -5.22
C GLY A 40 5.62 -5.33 -4.14
N LYS A 41 6.40 -4.31 -4.50
CA LYS A 41 7.22 -3.53 -3.57
C LYS A 41 6.67 -2.14 -3.39
N SER A 42 6.66 -1.65 -2.15
CA SER A 42 6.36 -0.25 -1.85
C SER A 42 7.44 0.64 -2.45
N VAL A 43 7.06 1.57 -3.32
CA VAL A 43 7.98 2.53 -3.95
C VAL A 43 7.82 3.94 -3.39
N ASP A 44 6.63 4.27 -2.88
CA ASP A 44 6.35 5.56 -2.25
C ASP A 44 5.18 5.45 -1.27
N THR A 45 5.14 6.33 -0.28
CA THR A 45 4.04 6.40 0.70
C THR A 45 3.78 7.84 1.12
N SER A 46 2.51 8.16 1.39
CA SER A 46 2.12 9.51 1.79
C SER A 46 2.56 9.88 3.20
N MET A 47 2.98 8.90 4.02
CA MET A 47 3.53 9.16 5.34
C MET A 47 5.00 9.52 5.24
N GLY A 48 5.41 10.58 5.94
CA GLY A 48 6.82 10.93 6.06
C GLY A 48 7.47 10.34 7.31
N LEU A 49 8.40 11.07 7.91
CA LEU A 49 9.16 10.58 9.07
C LEU A 49 8.26 10.30 10.29
N THR A 50 7.16 11.04 10.40
CA THR A 50 6.15 10.85 11.44
C THR A 50 4.78 10.63 10.82
N PRO A 51 3.83 9.98 11.52
CA PRO A 51 2.48 9.76 11.01
C PRO A 51 1.64 11.03 10.86
N LEU A 52 2.18 12.21 11.23
CA LEU A 52 1.50 13.50 11.09
C LEU A 52 1.42 13.94 9.62
N GLU A 53 2.39 13.53 8.81
CA GLU A 53 2.30 13.61 7.35
C GLU A 53 1.49 12.41 6.84
N GLY A 54 0.52 12.65 5.97
CA GLY A 54 -0.43 11.63 5.54
C GLY A 54 -1.63 12.22 4.80
N LEU A 55 -2.73 11.48 4.76
CA LEU A 55 -3.98 11.95 4.18
C LEU A 55 -4.77 12.83 5.19
N ILE A 56 -5.53 13.81 4.68
CA ILE A 56 -6.39 14.72 5.47
C ILE A 56 -7.73 14.04 5.79
#